data_AF-A0A2H3ILZ3-F1
#
_entry.id   AF-A0A2H3ILZ3-F1
#
_cell.length_a   1.000
_cell.length_b   1.000
_cell.length_c   1.000
_cell.angle_alpha   90.00
_cell.angle_beta   90.00
_cell.angle_gamma   90.00
#
_symmetry.space_group_name_H-M   'P 1'
#
loop_
_entity.id
_entity.type
_entity.pdbx_description
1 polymer ?
#
loop_
_entity_poly.entity_id
_entity_poly.type
_entity_poly.pdbx_seq_one_letter_code
_entity_poly.pdbx_strand_id
1 'polypeptide(L)'
;MSKQTQSSYKQGYSKYTLATQQLRTAETNAAFLLPHIEKGDRILDVGCGPGTITIGFSKYASEGSVIGIDISAEVLQTAKESAAKANVPTEGPGSVVFEQGNILEGLPYPDDTFDIVYASQVFGHFPPPDVPLRALAEMRRVLKPGGILATRDAADQHFYPRSLDLDRLWVHNFHRVARLKLAPDEDPTSTRMPELLRRAGFDADGGKVVVGASTTVYSGAETRKWLAWRAKGHLQHGDEFRQSWLDAGITEEVIQETLVAVEKWANTDDACQMNDKAIFIAQGYARGIGWALPIEMAAATAMLDEVHTDDLLAQQKDHNAYVFGKVGNHNTKIWSDLYVDYIYGIDWNEQAFKDLVVDDEIKELVQALVTKQIATRKSTDSISGKGNSLILLLHGAPGTGKTFTAEGVAEFAEKPLFRVTCGDVGIEATEVEKYLQAAFSLGKLWDCVVLLDEADVFLEERDVRDLNRNALVSMFLRAIEYHDGILIPTSNRVGTFDEAFKSRIQLVLHYENLTFGQRRKIWLNFMTRLKLVDAENVDYDDILDHLEDLGKVDINGREIRNAITIARQLAQFKDEKFRYSHLHQVIRVSGKFGKYLKDLRDGLTEDHIKHDLGVRHSYRLRRSNSMS
;
A
#
# COMPACT_ATOMS: atom_id res chain seq x y z
N MET A 1 -8.63 40.95 43.50
CA MET A 1 -8.79 39.55 43.95
C MET A 1 -8.80 38.67 42.70
N SER A 2 -7.66 38.08 42.38
CA SER A 2 -7.49 37.17 41.24
C SER A 2 -8.31 35.91 41.48
N LYS A 3 -9.34 35.68 40.67
CA LYS A 3 -9.96 34.36 40.55
C LYS A 3 -8.89 33.45 39.94
N GLN A 4 -8.35 32.54 40.75
CA GLN A 4 -7.65 31.37 40.26
C GLN A 4 -8.58 30.66 39.28
N THR A 5 -8.24 30.70 38.00
CA THR A 5 -8.80 29.80 36.99
C THR A 5 -8.34 28.39 37.34
N GLN A 6 -9.17 27.66 38.09
CA GLN A 6 -9.04 26.22 38.25
C GLN A 6 -8.96 25.59 36.86
N SER A 7 -7.81 24.97 36.57
CA SER A 7 -7.61 24.09 35.41
C SER A 7 -8.68 22.98 35.46
N SER A 8 -9.72 23.08 34.61
CA SER A 8 -10.80 22.09 34.56
C SER A 8 -10.46 20.91 33.63
N TYR A 9 -9.21 20.45 33.66
CA TYR A 9 -8.81 19.19 33.01
C TYR A 9 -9.18 18.04 33.96
N LYS A 10 -10.41 17.53 33.83
CA LYS A 10 -10.84 16.30 34.50
C LYS A 10 -11.48 15.36 33.48
N GLN A 11 -10.79 14.26 33.21
CA GLN A 11 -11.36 13.09 32.56
C GLN A 11 -12.11 12.28 33.62
N GLY A 12 -13.37 11.94 33.36
CA GLY A 12 -14.10 10.99 34.19
C GLY A 12 -13.57 9.58 33.96
N TYR A 13 -12.74 9.06 34.88
CA TYR A 13 -12.26 7.68 34.84
C TYR A 13 -13.32 6.72 35.39
N SER A 14 -14.53 6.76 34.84
CA SER A 14 -15.53 5.75 35.17
C SER A 14 -14.98 4.36 34.82
N LYS A 15 -15.39 3.32 35.56
CA LYS A 15 -14.94 1.93 35.33
C LYS A 15 -15.11 1.47 33.88
N TYR A 16 -16.09 2.03 33.16
CA TYR A 16 -16.38 1.75 31.76
C TYR A 16 -15.38 2.40 30.80
N THR A 17 -14.87 3.59 31.14
CA THR A 17 -13.81 4.28 30.40
C THR A 17 -12.49 3.52 30.53
N LEU A 18 -12.14 3.07 31.75
CA LEU A 18 -10.92 2.30 32.01
C LEU A 18 -10.92 0.95 31.28
N ALA A 19 -12.05 0.23 31.28
CA ALA A 19 -12.18 -1.04 30.55
C ALA A 19 -11.91 -0.87 29.04
N THR A 20 -12.29 0.27 28.45
CA THR A 20 -12.02 0.57 27.03
C THR A 20 -10.55 0.88 26.76
N GLN A 21 -9.89 1.56 27.69
CA GLN A 21 -8.49 1.93 27.55
C GLN A 21 -7.57 0.71 27.69
N GLN A 22 -7.93 -0.25 28.54
CA GLN A 22 -7.17 -1.50 28.76
C GLN A 22 -7.15 -2.44 27.55
N LEU A 23 -8.13 -2.35 26.64
CA LEU A 23 -8.14 -3.15 25.41
C LEU A 23 -7.19 -2.62 24.32
N ARG A 24 -6.59 -1.45 24.53
CA ARG A 24 -5.72 -0.80 23.54
C ARG A 24 -4.30 -1.32 23.69
N THR A 25 -3.68 -1.72 22.59
CA THR A 25 -2.29 -2.17 22.57
C THR A 25 -1.47 -1.31 21.61
N ALA A 26 -0.15 -1.40 21.68
CA ALA A 26 0.72 -0.71 20.72
C ALA A 26 0.44 -1.20 19.29
N GLU A 27 0.22 -2.51 19.12
CA GLU A 27 -0.05 -3.18 17.86
C GLU A 27 -1.40 -2.79 17.23
N THR A 28 -2.37 -2.35 18.02
CA THR A 28 -3.71 -1.97 17.55
C THR A 28 -3.89 -0.45 17.44
N ASN A 29 -3.29 0.31 18.34
CA ASN A 29 -3.51 1.75 18.45
C ASN A 29 -2.33 2.60 17.96
N ALA A 30 -1.12 2.06 17.99
CA ALA A 30 0.11 2.73 17.55
C ALA A 30 0.78 1.99 16.38
N ALA A 31 0.05 1.10 15.67
CA ALA A 31 0.58 0.29 14.57
C ALA A 31 1.34 1.10 13.52
N PHE A 32 0.87 2.31 13.24
CA PHE A 32 1.46 3.25 12.29
C PHE A 32 2.83 3.80 12.74
N LEU A 33 3.14 3.73 14.03
CA LEU A 33 4.39 4.20 14.62
C LEU A 33 5.41 3.06 14.78
N LEU A 34 4.95 1.82 15.00
CA LEU A 34 5.82 0.68 15.32
C LEU A 34 6.98 0.45 14.33
N PRO A 35 6.80 0.57 12.99
CA PRO A 35 7.89 0.39 12.04
C PRO A 35 9.00 1.44 12.14
N HIS A 36 8.76 2.53 12.88
CA HIS A 36 9.66 3.67 13.01
C HIS A 36 10.38 3.72 14.35
N ILE A 37 10.09 2.76 15.23
CA ILE A 37 10.76 2.63 16.52
C ILE A 37 12.07 1.87 16.31
N GLU A 38 13.19 2.51 16.59
CA GLU A 38 14.50 1.88 16.71
C GLU A 38 14.67 1.26 18.09
N LYS A 39 15.47 0.19 18.20
CA LYS A 39 15.65 -0.54 19.46
C LYS A 39 16.12 0.34 20.61
N GLY A 40 16.96 1.34 20.32
CA GLY A 40 17.54 2.24 21.32
C GLY A 40 16.70 3.48 21.63
N ASP A 41 15.51 3.62 21.04
CA ASP A 41 14.73 4.85 21.16
C ASP A 41 14.27 5.11 22.59
N ARG A 42 14.28 6.40 22.95
CA ARG A 42 13.63 6.91 24.16
C ARG A 42 12.25 7.45 23.79
N ILE A 43 11.21 6.80 24.28
CA ILE A 43 9.82 7.09 23.93
C ILE A 43 9.12 7.75 25.13
N LEU A 44 8.41 8.85 24.88
CA LEU A 44 7.48 9.47 25.83
C LEU A 44 6.04 9.23 25.36
N ASP A 45 5.22 8.57 26.18
CA ASP A 45 3.79 8.37 25.96
C ASP A 45 2.99 9.33 26.85
N VAL A 46 2.43 10.37 26.24
CA VAL A 46 1.69 11.43 26.94
C VAL A 46 0.22 11.05 27.02
N GLY A 47 -0.32 11.02 28.25
CA GLY A 47 -1.68 10.53 28.51
C GLY A 47 -1.74 9.02 28.40
N CYS A 48 -0.79 8.32 29.04
CA CYS A 48 -0.60 6.87 28.89
C CYS A 48 -1.79 6.03 29.40
N GLY A 49 -2.68 6.62 30.20
CA GLY A 49 -3.81 5.92 30.81
C GLY A 49 -3.34 4.66 31.56
N PRO A 50 -4.01 3.50 31.39
CA PRO A 50 -3.66 2.26 32.09
C PRO A 50 -2.35 1.62 31.59
N GLY A 51 -1.58 2.30 30.72
CA GLY A 51 -0.22 1.91 30.37
C GLY A 51 -0.09 0.76 29.37
N THR A 52 -1.18 0.24 28.82
CA THR A 52 -1.17 -0.94 27.94
C THR A 52 -0.44 -0.69 26.62
N ILE A 53 -0.58 0.52 26.05
CA ILE A 53 0.20 0.95 24.86
C ILE A 53 1.66 1.15 25.23
N THR A 54 1.92 1.88 26.32
CA THR A 54 3.26 2.19 26.84
C THR A 54 4.07 0.91 27.09
N ILE A 55 3.46 -0.10 27.71
CA ILE A 55 4.05 -1.42 27.91
C ILE A 55 4.37 -2.08 26.58
N GLY A 56 3.46 -2.00 25.60
CA GLY A 56 3.67 -2.55 24.26
C GLY A 56 4.90 -1.97 23.55
N PHE A 57 5.18 -0.68 23.71
CA PHE A 57 6.35 -0.04 23.11
C PHE A 57 7.68 -0.62 23.59
N SER A 58 7.76 -1.18 24.82
CA SER A 58 9.00 -1.80 25.33
C SER A 58 9.50 -2.97 24.49
N LYS A 59 8.60 -3.66 23.78
CA LYS A 59 8.96 -4.75 22.86
C LYS A 59 9.76 -4.25 21.65
N TYR A 60 9.53 -3.01 21.24
CA TYR A 60 10.13 -2.39 20.05
C TYR A 60 11.36 -1.57 20.43
N ALA A 61 11.28 -0.77 21.50
CA ALA A 61 12.41 -0.05 22.10
C ALA A 61 13.18 -0.94 23.09
N SER A 62 13.55 -2.15 22.67
CA SER A 62 14.09 -3.20 23.55
C SER A 62 15.45 -2.87 24.18
N GLU A 63 16.19 -1.94 23.60
CA GLU A 63 17.50 -1.46 24.06
C GLU A 63 17.42 -0.03 24.64
N GLY A 64 16.27 0.62 24.49
CA GLY A 64 15.98 2.00 24.90
C GLY A 64 15.17 2.08 26.18
N SER A 65 14.25 3.04 26.25
CA SER A 65 13.40 3.26 27.44
C SER A 65 12.07 3.91 27.07
N VAL A 66 10.99 3.54 27.73
CA VAL A 66 9.67 4.14 27.56
C VAL A 66 9.21 4.80 28.87
N ILE A 67 8.75 6.04 28.79
CA ILE A 67 8.16 6.76 29.92
C ILE A 67 6.71 7.08 29.57
N GLY A 68 5.77 6.60 30.39
CA GLY A 68 4.36 6.95 30.30
C GLY A 68 3.99 7.99 31.35
N ILE A 69 3.34 9.08 30.92
CA ILE A 69 2.83 10.11 31.84
C ILE A 69 1.32 10.22 31.79
N ASP A 70 0.70 10.43 32.96
CA ASP A 70 -0.72 10.73 33.09
C ASP A 70 -0.96 11.66 34.29
N ILE A 71 -2.05 12.44 34.29
CA ILE A 71 -2.38 13.32 35.41
C ILE A 71 -2.93 12.53 36.60
N SER A 72 -3.53 11.36 36.35
CA SER A 72 -4.26 10.58 37.34
C SER A 72 -3.35 9.56 38.03
N ALA A 73 -3.04 9.81 39.31
CA ALA A 73 -2.25 8.89 40.13
C ALA A 73 -2.89 7.50 40.26
N GLU A 74 -4.23 7.43 40.31
CA GLU A 74 -4.98 6.17 40.39
C GLU A 74 -4.80 5.32 39.12
N VAL A 75 -4.81 5.96 37.96
CA VAL A 75 -4.65 5.28 36.67
C VAL A 75 -3.21 4.83 36.47
N LEU A 76 -2.24 5.64 36.92
CA LEU A 76 -0.83 5.24 36.93
C LEU A 76 -0.56 4.06 37.86
N GLN A 77 -1.30 3.92 38.96
CA GLN A 77 -1.21 2.72 39.80
C GLN A 77 -1.63 1.47 39.02
N THR A 78 -2.71 1.56 38.24
CA THR A 78 -3.15 0.48 37.32
C THR A 78 -2.11 0.19 36.23
N ALA A 79 -1.43 1.22 35.71
CA ALA A 79 -0.37 1.07 34.72
C ALA A 79 0.86 0.33 35.29
N LYS A 80 1.28 0.71 36.51
CA LYS A 80 2.37 0.05 37.24
C LYS A 80 2.08 -1.42 37.52
N GLU A 81 0.85 -1.73 37.95
CA GLU A 81 0.42 -3.12 38.17
C GLU A 81 0.40 -3.93 36.87
N SER A 82 0.00 -3.32 35.76
CA SER A 82 0.01 -3.95 34.43
C SER A 82 1.45 -4.26 33.97
N ALA A 83 2.37 -3.32 34.14
CA ALA A 83 3.79 -3.54 33.81
C ALA A 83 4.43 -4.61 34.68
N ALA A 84 4.12 -4.63 35.98
CA ALA A 84 4.59 -5.66 36.90
C ALA A 84 4.08 -7.05 36.48
N LYS A 85 2.79 -7.18 36.13
CA LYS A 85 2.21 -8.44 35.62
C LYS A 85 2.83 -8.90 34.31
N ALA A 86 3.23 -7.95 33.45
CA ALA A 86 3.90 -8.22 32.19
C ALA A 86 5.43 -8.46 32.34
N ASN A 87 5.97 -8.42 33.58
CA ASN A 87 7.39 -8.57 33.89
C ASN A 87 8.30 -7.61 33.11
N VAL A 88 7.84 -6.37 32.91
CA VAL A 88 8.61 -5.35 32.20
C VAL A 88 9.60 -4.70 33.18
N PRO A 89 10.88 -4.54 32.81
CA PRO A 89 11.86 -3.90 33.69
C PRO A 89 11.51 -2.42 33.93
N THR A 90 11.84 -1.90 35.11
CA THR A 90 11.69 -0.47 35.45
C THR A 90 12.99 0.31 35.27
N GLU A 91 14.09 -0.39 35.02
CA GLU A 91 15.44 0.18 34.88
C GLU A 91 16.22 -0.60 33.81
N GLY A 92 17.16 0.07 33.14
CA GLY A 92 18.00 -0.55 32.11
C GLY A 92 17.31 -0.70 30.74
N PRO A 93 17.91 -1.48 29.83
CA PRO A 93 17.40 -1.63 28.46
C PRO A 93 15.96 -2.16 28.41
N GLY A 94 15.10 -1.50 27.64
CA GLY A 94 13.69 -1.86 27.50
C GLY A 94 12.82 -1.47 28.70
N SER A 95 13.31 -0.59 29.59
CA SER A 95 12.57 -0.21 30.80
C SER A 95 11.30 0.59 30.50
N VAL A 96 10.25 0.35 31.28
CA VAL A 96 9.03 1.17 31.29
C VAL A 96 8.83 1.82 32.65
N VAL A 97 8.69 3.14 32.67
CA VAL A 97 8.43 3.92 33.89
C VAL A 97 7.15 4.73 33.72
N PHE A 98 6.35 4.79 34.78
CA PHE A 98 5.11 5.57 34.82
C PHE A 98 5.20 6.70 35.83
N GLU A 99 5.07 7.94 35.36
CA GLU A 99 5.24 9.16 36.14
C GLU A 99 3.98 10.03 36.10
N GLN A 100 3.69 10.70 37.22
CA GLN A 100 2.60 11.68 37.23
C GLN A 100 3.07 12.96 36.56
N GLY A 101 2.34 13.42 35.54
CA GLY A 101 2.73 14.58 34.76
C GLY A 101 1.53 15.28 34.12
N ASN A 102 1.58 16.61 34.10
CA ASN A 102 0.61 17.44 33.38
C ASN A 102 1.35 18.17 32.25
N ILE A 103 1.08 17.77 31.00
CA ILE A 103 1.70 18.38 29.80
C ILE A 103 1.46 19.90 29.72
N LEU A 104 0.42 20.43 30.36
CA LEU A 104 0.09 21.86 30.34
C LEU A 104 0.88 22.69 31.38
N GLU A 105 1.50 22.04 32.36
CA GLU A 105 2.32 22.68 33.42
C GLU A 105 3.82 22.65 33.11
N GLY A 106 4.21 22.01 32.00
CA GLY A 106 5.60 21.76 31.64
C GLY A 106 6.08 20.44 32.22
N LEU A 107 6.81 19.67 31.41
CA LEU A 107 7.37 18.39 31.80
C LEU A 107 8.77 18.58 32.40
N PRO A 108 9.14 17.81 33.44
CA PRO A 108 10.44 17.91 34.10
C PRO A 108 11.57 17.26 33.29
N TYR A 109 11.47 17.26 31.96
CA TYR A 109 12.49 16.72 31.06
C TYR A 109 13.23 17.87 30.36
N PRO A 110 14.56 17.77 30.19
CA PRO A 110 15.31 18.71 29.36
C PRO A 110 14.77 18.78 27.92
N ASP A 111 15.14 19.85 27.22
CA ASP A 111 14.90 19.94 25.78
C ASP A 111 15.59 18.77 25.05
N ASP A 112 15.04 18.35 23.91
CA ASP A 112 15.65 17.33 23.05
C ASP A 112 15.99 16.00 23.77
N THR A 113 15.09 15.53 24.64
CA THR A 113 15.30 14.33 25.47
C THR A 113 14.89 13.03 24.77
N PHE A 114 13.76 13.05 24.06
CA PHE A 114 13.11 11.86 23.51
C PHE A 114 13.27 11.76 21.99
N ASP A 115 13.46 10.54 21.51
CA ASP A 115 13.49 10.21 20.08
C ASP A 115 12.06 10.18 19.51
N ILE A 116 11.11 9.74 20.32
CA ILE A 116 9.69 9.65 19.96
C ILE A 116 8.82 10.21 21.08
N VAL A 117 7.84 11.03 20.71
CA VAL A 117 6.75 11.48 21.60
C VAL A 117 5.43 11.00 20.99
N TYR A 118 4.63 10.30 21.77
CA TYR A 118 3.37 9.71 21.34
C TYR A 118 2.21 10.20 22.21
N ALA A 119 1.03 10.38 21.60
CA ALA A 119 -0.21 10.68 22.33
C ALA A 119 -1.42 10.02 21.64
N SER A 120 -2.32 9.43 22.42
CA SER A 120 -3.50 8.73 21.89
C SER A 120 -4.76 9.15 22.62
N GLN A 121 -5.66 9.84 21.90
CA GLN A 121 -6.94 10.35 22.40
C GLN A 121 -6.80 11.33 23.56
N VAL A 122 -5.77 12.18 23.50
CA VAL A 122 -5.50 13.21 24.51
C VAL A 122 -6.06 14.57 24.08
N PHE A 123 -5.93 14.91 22.79
CA PHE A 123 -6.23 16.25 22.29
C PHE A 123 -7.72 16.57 22.27
N GLY A 124 -8.58 15.55 22.18
CA GLY A 124 -10.03 15.71 22.33
C GLY A 124 -10.47 16.20 23.72
N HIS A 125 -9.57 16.20 24.70
CA HIS A 125 -9.85 16.68 26.07
C HIS A 125 -9.38 18.12 26.32
N PHE A 126 -8.63 18.72 25.39
CA PHE A 126 -8.14 20.09 25.54
C PHE A 126 -9.15 21.10 24.99
N PRO A 127 -9.55 22.12 25.77
CA PRO A 127 -10.40 23.18 25.26
C PRO A 127 -9.61 24.03 24.25
N PRO A 128 -10.09 24.22 23.02
CA PRO A 128 -9.46 25.12 22.04
C PRO A 128 -9.61 26.59 22.45
N PRO A 129 -8.92 27.52 21.75
CA PRO A 129 -7.99 27.29 20.63
C PRO A 129 -6.54 27.02 21.04
N ASP A 130 -6.08 27.53 22.18
CA ASP A 130 -4.64 27.62 22.48
C ASP A 130 -4.09 26.47 23.34
N VAL A 131 -4.95 25.72 24.04
CA VAL A 131 -4.49 24.63 24.92
C VAL A 131 -3.86 23.47 24.13
N PRO A 132 -4.47 22.97 23.02
CA PRO A 132 -3.82 21.99 22.17
C PRO A 132 -2.44 22.44 21.65
N LEU A 133 -2.33 23.71 21.26
CA LEU A 133 -1.07 24.28 20.77
C LEU A 133 0.01 24.30 21.86
N ARG A 134 -0.35 24.67 23.10
CA ARG A 134 0.58 24.62 24.24
C ARG A 134 1.08 23.21 24.52
N ALA A 135 0.20 22.20 24.45
CA ALA A 135 0.61 20.81 24.62
C ALA A 135 1.57 20.35 23.51
N LEU A 136 1.27 20.69 22.24
CA LEU A 136 2.16 20.38 21.11
C LEU A 136 3.51 21.09 21.20
N ALA A 137 3.53 22.35 21.68
CA ALA A 137 4.78 23.08 21.90
C ALA A 137 5.66 22.41 22.97
N GLU A 138 5.06 21.92 24.06
CA GLU A 138 5.79 21.21 25.10
C GLU A 138 6.28 19.83 24.62
N MET A 139 5.45 19.09 23.88
CA MET A 139 5.86 17.86 23.22
C MET A 139 7.02 18.09 22.23
N ARG A 140 6.97 19.19 21.46
CA ARG A 140 8.04 19.56 20.52
C ARG A 140 9.33 19.91 21.24
N ARG A 141 9.26 20.58 22.40
CA ARG A 141 10.42 20.99 23.21
C ARG A 141 11.22 19.77 23.67
N VAL A 142 10.55 18.75 24.19
CA VAL A 142 11.21 17.54 24.70
C VAL A 142 11.61 16.56 23.61
N LEU A 143 11.16 16.76 22.37
CA LEU A 143 11.47 15.93 21.21
C LEU A 143 12.77 16.38 20.53
N LYS A 144 13.71 15.46 20.37
CA LYS A 144 14.98 15.69 19.67
C LYS A 144 14.79 16.23 18.25
N PRO A 145 15.76 17.00 17.70
CA PRO A 145 15.82 17.26 16.27
C PRO A 145 15.90 15.93 15.52
N GLY A 146 15.09 15.73 14.48
CA GLY A 146 14.96 14.45 13.78
C GLY A 146 13.93 13.48 14.37
N GLY A 147 13.48 13.72 15.61
CA GLY A 147 12.56 12.85 16.34
C GLY A 147 11.13 12.86 15.78
N ILE A 148 10.33 11.88 16.21
CA ILE A 148 8.96 11.67 15.74
C ILE A 148 7.95 12.08 16.81
N LEU A 149 7.06 13.02 16.48
CA LEU A 149 5.81 13.24 17.22
C LEU A 149 4.69 12.48 16.52
N ALA A 150 4.00 11.59 17.23
CA ALA A 150 2.91 10.79 16.71
C ALA A 150 1.65 10.97 17.56
N THR A 151 0.54 11.36 16.93
CA THR A 151 -0.75 11.51 17.62
C THR A 151 -1.85 10.71 16.93
N ARG A 152 -2.80 10.18 17.72
CA ARG A 152 -4.01 9.53 17.21
C ARG A 152 -5.23 9.96 18.02
N ASP A 153 -6.17 10.63 17.38
CA ASP A 153 -7.37 11.16 18.05
C ASP A 153 -8.67 10.72 17.37
N ALA A 154 -9.77 10.83 18.11
CA ALA A 154 -11.10 10.50 17.58
C ALA A 154 -11.51 11.52 16.50
N ALA A 155 -11.97 11.01 15.35
CA ALA A 155 -12.51 11.82 14.26
C ALA A 155 -14.04 11.68 14.21
N ASP A 156 -14.55 10.50 13.85
CA ASP A 156 -15.98 10.24 13.71
C ASP A 156 -16.37 8.80 14.08
N GLN A 157 -17.68 8.51 14.08
CA GLN A 157 -18.23 7.18 14.33
C GLN A 157 -19.47 6.94 13.45
N HIS A 158 -19.70 5.70 13.03
CA HIS A 158 -20.89 5.30 12.29
C HIS A 158 -21.43 3.94 12.75
N PHE A 159 -22.74 3.77 12.70
CA PHE A 159 -23.41 2.52 13.03
C PHE A 159 -24.15 1.93 11.82
N TYR A 160 -24.13 0.61 11.72
CA TYR A 160 -25.00 -0.18 10.86
C TYR A 160 -25.81 -1.18 11.71
N PRO A 161 -27.10 -1.44 11.39
CA PRO A 161 -27.86 -0.83 10.29
C PRO A 161 -28.41 0.56 10.63
N ARG A 162 -28.52 1.42 9.61
CA ARG A 162 -29.06 2.80 9.74
C ARG A 162 -30.51 2.83 10.24
N SER A 163 -31.26 1.73 10.07
CA SER A 163 -32.64 1.58 10.56
C SER A 163 -32.77 1.68 12.09
N LEU A 164 -31.67 1.51 12.84
CA LEU A 164 -31.63 1.69 14.29
C LEU A 164 -31.29 3.12 14.72
N ASP A 165 -31.02 4.02 13.77
CA ASP A 165 -30.87 5.47 13.98
C ASP A 165 -29.77 5.87 14.99
N LEU A 166 -28.78 5.00 15.21
CA LEU A 166 -27.70 5.22 16.16
C LEU A 166 -26.75 6.35 15.75
N ASP A 167 -26.68 6.73 14.49
CA ASP A 167 -25.91 7.92 14.10
C ASP A 167 -26.55 9.20 14.64
N ARG A 168 -27.89 9.31 14.60
CA ARG A 168 -28.57 10.44 15.23
C ARG A 168 -28.54 10.32 16.76
N LEU A 169 -28.86 9.15 17.29
CA LEU A 169 -29.05 8.95 18.73
C LEU A 169 -27.75 8.95 19.51
N TRP A 170 -26.68 8.38 18.94
CA TRP A 170 -25.38 8.30 19.59
C TRP A 170 -24.40 9.33 19.03
N VAL A 171 -24.11 9.27 17.73
CA VAL A 171 -23.00 10.01 17.12
C VAL A 171 -23.26 11.52 17.12
N HIS A 172 -24.42 11.97 16.65
CA HIS A 172 -24.78 13.40 16.65
C HIS A 172 -24.84 13.97 18.07
N ASN A 173 -25.37 13.21 19.03
CA ASN A 173 -25.43 13.63 20.43
C ASN A 173 -24.04 13.71 21.07
N PHE A 174 -23.15 12.77 20.76
CA PHE A 174 -21.74 12.84 21.16
C PHE A 174 -21.06 14.09 20.59
N HIS A 175 -21.25 14.39 19.30
CA HIS A 175 -20.73 15.60 18.67
C HIS A 175 -21.33 16.87 19.24
N ARG A 176 -22.61 16.87 19.61
CA ARG A 176 -23.26 17.99 20.28
C ARG A 176 -22.59 18.30 21.62
N VAL A 177 -22.29 17.27 22.41
CA VAL A 177 -21.53 17.42 23.66
C VAL A 177 -20.13 17.97 23.40
N ALA A 178 -19.44 17.47 22.38
CA ALA A 178 -18.11 17.95 21.99
C ALA A 178 -18.14 19.42 21.54
N ARG A 179 -19.16 19.83 20.78
CA ARG A 179 -19.33 21.21 20.25
C ARG A 179 -19.72 22.24 21.29
N LEU A 180 -20.34 21.87 22.42
CA LEU A 180 -20.65 22.84 23.48
C LEU A 180 -19.42 23.52 24.07
N LYS A 181 -18.26 22.89 23.92
CA LYS A 181 -16.98 23.39 24.40
C LYS A 181 -16.27 24.26 23.34
N LEU A 182 -16.86 24.45 22.17
CA LEU A 182 -16.32 25.17 21.03
C LEU A 182 -17.11 26.45 20.77
N ALA A 183 -16.45 27.47 20.21
CA ALA A 183 -17.17 28.59 19.61
C ALA A 183 -18.00 28.11 18.39
N PRO A 184 -19.07 28.82 17.99
CA PRO A 184 -19.97 28.41 16.89
C PRO A 184 -19.28 28.09 15.56
N ASP A 185 -18.12 28.70 15.34
CA ASP A 185 -17.31 28.72 14.12
C ASP A 185 -15.95 28.03 14.31
N GLU A 186 -15.74 27.34 15.44
CA GLU A 186 -14.54 26.54 15.68
C GLU A 186 -14.70 25.07 15.29
N ASP A 187 -13.73 24.57 14.52
CA ASP A 187 -13.58 23.16 14.20
C ASP A 187 -13.01 22.36 15.39
N PRO A 188 -13.37 21.07 15.55
CA PRO A 188 -12.79 20.19 16.55
C PRO A 188 -11.26 20.08 16.45
N THR A 189 -10.58 19.82 17.57
CA THR A 189 -9.11 19.72 17.62
C THR A 189 -8.53 18.70 16.64
N SER A 190 -9.24 17.57 16.40
CA SER A 190 -8.77 16.52 15.48
C SER A 190 -8.73 16.96 14.02
N THR A 191 -9.65 17.82 13.57
CA THR A 191 -9.63 18.36 12.19
C THR A 191 -8.64 19.52 12.04
N ARG A 192 -8.33 20.23 13.13
CA ARG A 192 -7.37 21.34 13.17
C ARG A 192 -5.91 20.91 13.37
N MET A 193 -5.63 19.62 13.60
CA MET A 193 -4.28 19.16 13.92
C MET A 193 -3.20 19.57 12.89
N PRO A 194 -3.43 19.58 11.56
CA PRO A 194 -2.43 20.09 10.61
C PRO A 194 -2.08 21.58 10.83
N GLU A 195 -3.09 22.42 11.13
CA GLU A 195 -2.89 23.83 11.49
C GLU A 195 -2.07 23.95 12.78
N LEU A 196 -2.45 23.18 13.80
CA LEU A 196 -1.82 23.21 15.12
C LEU A 196 -0.36 22.74 15.08
N LEU A 197 -0.05 21.70 14.31
CA LEU A 197 1.32 21.23 14.09
C LEU A 197 2.17 22.29 13.38
N ARG A 198 1.64 22.95 12.36
CA ARG A 198 2.34 24.07 11.69
C ARG A 198 2.63 25.21 12.67
N ARG A 199 1.63 25.59 13.48
CA ARG A 199 1.78 26.64 14.52
C ARG A 199 2.73 26.24 15.65
N ALA A 200 2.85 24.95 15.96
CA ALA A 200 3.82 24.42 16.91
C ALA A 200 5.26 24.35 16.34
N GLY A 201 5.46 24.72 15.07
CA GLY A 201 6.78 24.78 14.43
C GLY A 201 7.20 23.51 13.69
N PHE A 202 6.26 22.60 13.39
CA PHE A 202 6.53 21.47 12.48
C PHE A 202 6.37 21.91 11.02
N ASP A 203 7.22 21.35 10.15
CA ASP A 203 7.25 21.67 8.72
C ASP A 203 6.18 20.87 7.95
N ALA A 204 4.97 21.42 7.92
CA ALA A 204 3.81 20.79 7.27
C ALA A 204 3.90 20.81 5.73
N ASP A 205 4.62 21.76 5.14
CA ASP A 205 4.64 21.99 3.69
C ASP A 205 5.83 21.31 2.98
N GLY A 206 6.88 20.93 3.73
CA GLY A 206 8.03 20.18 3.24
C GLY A 206 7.87 18.65 3.25
N GLY A 207 6.65 18.13 3.41
CA GLY A 207 6.38 16.68 3.44
C GLY A 207 6.78 15.98 4.75
N LYS A 208 7.03 16.73 5.84
CA LYS A 208 7.46 16.19 7.15
C LYS A 208 6.32 16.05 8.16
N VAL A 209 5.10 16.43 7.78
CA VAL A 209 3.86 16.10 8.51
C VAL A 209 3.03 15.18 7.61
N VAL A 210 2.76 13.98 8.10
CA VAL A 210 1.88 13.01 7.45
C VAL A 210 0.55 13.03 8.18
N VAL A 211 -0.51 13.25 7.41
CA VAL A 211 -1.89 13.15 7.88
C VAL A 211 -2.47 11.85 7.34
N GLY A 212 -2.97 11.01 8.24
CA GLY A 212 -3.62 9.75 7.91
C GLY A 212 -4.93 9.56 8.66
N ALA A 213 -5.63 8.49 8.33
CA ALA A 213 -6.81 8.05 9.05
C ALA A 213 -6.76 6.54 9.27
N SER A 214 -7.39 6.07 10.35
CA SER A 214 -7.62 4.65 10.59
C SER A 214 -9.04 4.44 11.08
N THR A 215 -9.69 3.38 10.63
CA THR A 215 -11.03 2.99 11.10
C THR A 215 -10.92 1.70 11.86
N THR A 216 -11.50 1.64 13.06
CA THR A 216 -11.68 0.40 13.81
C THR A 216 -13.12 -0.06 13.68
N VAL A 217 -13.33 -1.29 13.21
CA VAL A 217 -14.66 -1.89 13.01
C VAL A 217 -14.96 -2.87 14.15
N TYR A 218 -16.10 -2.69 14.80
CA TYR A 218 -16.61 -3.54 15.87
C TYR A 218 -17.85 -4.29 15.37
N SER A 219 -17.70 -5.56 15.02
CA SER A 219 -18.77 -6.40 14.44
C SER A 219 -18.99 -7.73 15.17
N GLY A 220 -18.06 -8.21 16.00
CA GLY A 220 -18.23 -9.49 16.70
C GLY A 220 -19.36 -9.44 17.74
N ALA A 221 -20.16 -10.51 17.85
CA ALA A 221 -21.31 -10.56 18.76
C ALA A 221 -20.96 -10.20 20.22
N GLU A 222 -19.87 -10.77 20.75
CA GLU A 222 -19.38 -10.46 22.11
C GLU A 222 -18.87 -9.02 22.24
N THR A 223 -18.24 -8.49 21.18
CA THR A 223 -17.78 -7.10 21.14
C THR A 223 -18.96 -6.13 21.13
N ARG A 224 -20.02 -6.43 20.37
CA ARG A 224 -21.24 -5.62 20.34
C ARG A 224 -21.96 -5.62 21.69
N LYS A 225 -22.10 -6.79 22.32
CA LYS A 225 -22.66 -6.90 23.68
C LYS A 225 -21.84 -6.11 24.69
N TRP A 226 -20.52 -6.18 24.60
CA TRP A 226 -19.62 -5.40 25.45
C TRP A 226 -19.78 -3.88 25.23
N LEU A 227 -19.88 -3.42 23.98
CA LEU A 227 -20.13 -2.02 23.65
C LEU A 227 -21.50 -1.54 24.16
N ALA A 228 -22.54 -2.37 24.06
CA ALA A 228 -23.85 -2.05 24.63
C ALA A 228 -23.85 -2.00 26.16
N TRP A 229 -23.17 -2.94 26.81
CA TRP A 229 -22.96 -2.90 28.26
C TRP A 229 -22.24 -1.60 28.68
N ARG A 230 -21.20 -1.20 27.93
CA ARG A 230 -20.49 0.05 28.14
C ARG A 230 -21.42 1.25 27.97
N ALA A 231 -22.14 1.34 26.86
CA ALA A 231 -23.07 2.43 26.59
C ALA A 231 -24.13 2.59 27.70
N LYS A 232 -24.71 1.47 28.16
CA LYS A 232 -25.61 1.43 29.32
C LYS A 232 -24.95 1.98 30.59
N GLY A 233 -23.71 1.60 30.83
CA GLY A 233 -22.93 2.11 31.96
C GLY A 233 -22.69 3.61 31.92
N HIS A 234 -22.30 4.15 30.76
CA HIS A 234 -22.06 5.58 30.56
C HIS A 234 -23.36 6.42 30.65
N LEU A 235 -24.49 5.85 30.26
CA LEU A 235 -25.80 6.52 30.27
C LEU A 235 -26.67 6.15 31.48
N GLN A 236 -26.10 5.55 32.53
CA GLN A 236 -26.82 5.29 33.78
C GLN A 236 -26.87 6.56 34.67
N HIS A 237 -27.85 6.60 35.58
CA HIS A 237 -27.94 7.70 36.54
C HIS A 237 -26.69 7.80 37.41
N GLY A 238 -26.16 9.03 37.55
CA GLY A 238 -24.98 9.32 38.36
C GLY A 238 -23.64 9.21 37.63
N ASP A 239 -23.60 8.76 36.36
CA ASP A 239 -22.37 8.79 35.56
C ASP A 239 -22.14 10.20 34.95
N GLU A 240 -20.90 10.67 35.00
CA GLU A 240 -20.51 11.99 34.47
C GLU A 240 -20.77 12.12 32.97
N PHE A 241 -20.68 11.02 32.22
CA PHE A 241 -20.96 11.02 30.79
C PHE A 241 -22.44 11.34 30.52
N ARG A 242 -23.36 10.72 31.27
CA ARG A 242 -24.78 11.05 31.21
C ARG A 242 -25.04 12.51 31.58
N GLN A 243 -24.38 13.02 32.63
CA GLN A 243 -24.54 14.43 33.02
C GLN A 243 -24.14 15.37 31.88
N SER A 244 -23.05 15.07 31.16
CA SER A 244 -22.62 15.87 30.01
C SER A 244 -23.65 15.91 28.87
N TRP A 245 -24.45 14.84 28.69
CA TRP A 245 -25.54 14.81 27.72
C TRP A 245 -26.72 15.67 28.16
N LEU A 246 -27.05 15.65 29.45
CA LEU A 246 -28.11 16.50 30.01
C LEU A 246 -27.73 17.97 29.95
N ASP A 247 -26.48 18.32 30.28
CA ASP A 247 -25.94 19.67 30.17
C ASP A 247 -25.95 20.16 28.71
N ALA A 248 -25.85 19.21 27.76
CA ALA A 248 -26.00 19.48 26.35
C ALA A 248 -27.43 19.75 25.88
N GLY A 249 -28.42 19.55 26.75
CA GLY A 249 -29.85 19.64 26.45
C GLY A 249 -30.40 18.42 25.71
N ILE A 250 -29.73 17.26 25.82
CA ILE A 250 -30.26 15.98 25.35
C ILE A 250 -31.24 15.49 26.41
N THR A 251 -32.47 15.19 26.02
CA THR A 251 -33.53 14.88 26.98
C THR A 251 -33.46 13.44 27.48
N GLU A 252 -34.13 13.15 28.59
CA GLU A 252 -34.18 11.80 29.14
C GLU A 252 -34.82 10.81 28.17
N GLU A 253 -35.83 11.26 27.41
CA GLU A 253 -36.48 10.44 26.39
C GLU A 253 -35.49 10.00 25.31
N VAL A 254 -34.61 10.91 24.85
CA VAL A 254 -33.59 10.59 23.85
C VAL A 254 -32.52 9.66 24.41
N ILE A 255 -32.12 9.82 25.67
CA ILE A 255 -31.20 8.90 26.35
C ILE A 255 -31.81 7.49 26.40
N GLN A 256 -33.08 7.40 26.77
CA GLN A 256 -33.78 6.10 26.84
C GLN A 256 -33.96 5.47 25.46
N GLU A 257 -34.28 6.26 24.43
CA GLU A 257 -34.35 5.82 23.04
C GLU A 257 -33.00 5.27 22.57
N THR A 258 -31.91 5.99 22.89
CA THR A 258 -30.53 5.58 22.58
C THR A 258 -30.20 4.23 23.22
N LEU A 259 -30.53 4.04 24.49
CA LEU A 259 -30.27 2.77 25.20
C LEU A 259 -31.02 1.58 24.57
N VAL A 260 -32.27 1.79 24.14
CA VAL A 260 -33.04 0.76 23.44
C VAL A 260 -32.43 0.44 22.07
N ALA A 261 -32.03 1.47 21.31
CA ALA A 261 -31.40 1.30 20.01
C ALA A 261 -30.06 0.56 20.11
N VAL A 262 -29.23 0.90 21.10
CA VAL A 262 -27.94 0.22 21.35
C VAL A 262 -28.16 -1.25 21.72
N GLU A 263 -29.19 -1.56 22.51
CA GLU A 263 -29.49 -2.95 22.85
C GLU A 263 -29.97 -3.76 21.64
N LYS A 264 -30.82 -3.18 20.80
CA LYS A 264 -31.25 -3.81 19.54
C LYS A 264 -30.06 -4.04 18.62
N TRP A 265 -29.19 -3.05 18.51
CA TRP A 265 -27.98 -3.13 17.69
C TRP A 265 -27.05 -4.25 18.18
N ALA A 266 -26.87 -4.41 19.49
CA ALA A 266 -26.02 -5.47 20.02
C ALA A 266 -26.51 -6.88 19.71
N ASN A 267 -27.84 -7.05 19.61
CA ASN A 267 -28.51 -8.31 19.30
C ASN A 267 -28.83 -8.49 17.81
N THR A 268 -28.38 -7.57 16.95
CA THR A 268 -28.55 -7.67 15.50
C THR A 268 -27.32 -8.36 14.91
N ASP A 269 -27.50 -9.47 14.20
CA ASP A 269 -26.40 -10.36 13.81
C ASP A 269 -25.38 -9.70 12.88
N ASP A 270 -25.85 -8.90 11.93
CA ASP A 270 -25.06 -8.19 10.92
C ASP A 270 -24.68 -6.76 11.34
N ALA A 271 -25.03 -6.32 12.55
CA ALA A 271 -24.72 -4.99 13.03
C ALA A 271 -23.21 -4.75 13.20
N CYS A 272 -22.77 -3.51 12.93
CA CYS A 272 -21.40 -3.08 13.20
C CYS A 272 -21.31 -1.60 13.57
N GLN A 273 -20.20 -1.23 14.22
CA GLN A 273 -19.83 0.14 14.53
C GLN A 273 -18.46 0.41 13.94
N MET A 274 -18.33 1.48 13.17
CA MET A 274 -17.08 1.97 12.60
C MET A 274 -16.64 3.20 13.38
N ASN A 275 -15.40 3.20 13.88
CA ASN A 275 -14.84 4.33 14.63
C ASN A 275 -13.61 4.88 13.91
N ASP A 276 -13.76 6.06 13.32
CA ASP A 276 -12.72 6.75 12.57
C ASP A 276 -11.79 7.52 13.51
N LYS A 277 -10.50 7.42 13.25
CA LYS A 277 -9.43 8.10 13.98
C LYS A 277 -8.54 8.84 13.00
N ALA A 278 -8.23 10.09 13.33
CA ALA A 278 -7.21 10.84 12.62
C ALA A 278 -5.84 10.50 13.22
N ILE A 279 -4.88 10.21 12.35
CA ILE A 279 -3.48 9.89 12.70
C ILE A 279 -2.61 11.03 12.17
N PHE A 280 -1.71 11.51 13.00
CA PHE A 280 -0.75 12.53 12.60
C PHE A 280 0.65 12.11 13.02
N ILE A 281 1.59 12.13 12.07
CA ILE A 281 3.01 11.94 12.33
C ILE A 281 3.70 13.23 11.89
N ALA A 282 4.45 13.85 12.79
CA ALA A 282 5.21 15.06 12.51
C ALA A 282 6.69 14.83 12.88
N GLN A 283 7.58 15.09 11.92
CA GLN A 283 9.01 14.91 12.12
C GLN A 283 9.70 16.23 12.50
N GLY A 284 10.52 16.20 13.54
CA GLY A 284 11.53 17.23 13.79
C GLY A 284 12.60 17.17 12.69
N TYR A 285 13.15 18.31 12.27
CA TYR A 285 14.07 18.41 11.12
C TYR A 285 15.09 17.26 10.95
N ALA A 286 15.07 16.66 9.75
CA ALA A 286 16.11 15.85 9.10
C ALA A 286 16.24 14.35 9.47
N ARG A 287 15.36 13.50 8.92
CA ARG A 287 15.76 12.23 8.26
C ARG A 287 14.84 11.99 7.06
N GLY A 288 15.39 12.01 5.86
CA GLY A 288 14.66 11.69 4.63
C GLY A 288 14.34 10.20 4.58
N ILE A 289 13.08 9.84 4.77
CA ILE A 289 12.57 8.48 4.60
C ILE A 289 11.32 8.62 3.72
N GLY A 290 11.20 7.82 2.67
CA GLY A 290 10.03 7.82 1.78
C GLY A 290 8.87 7.05 2.43
N TRP A 291 7.81 7.74 2.82
CA TRP A 291 6.73 7.20 3.67
C TRP A 291 5.57 6.50 2.94
N ALA A 292 5.76 6.05 1.69
CA ALA A 292 4.68 5.38 0.97
C ALA A 292 4.52 3.88 1.29
N LEU A 293 5.54 3.22 1.86
CA LEU A 293 5.62 1.75 1.93
C LEU A 293 5.35 1.05 3.29
N PRO A 294 5.45 1.67 4.49
CA PRO A 294 5.35 0.92 5.77
C PRO A 294 3.95 0.46 6.20
N ILE A 295 2.89 1.24 5.93
CA ILE A 295 1.51 0.90 6.32
C ILE A 295 1.00 -0.30 5.50
N GLU A 296 1.44 -0.39 4.25
CA GLU A 296 1.12 -1.47 3.31
C GLU A 296 1.79 -2.79 3.72
N MET A 297 3.01 -2.71 4.27
CA MET A 297 3.74 -3.88 4.77
C MET A 297 3.20 -4.39 6.12
N ALA A 298 2.83 -3.51 7.05
CA ALA A 298 2.28 -3.93 8.35
C ALA A 298 0.97 -4.71 8.20
N ALA A 299 0.12 -4.34 7.23
CA ALA A 299 -1.10 -5.07 6.90
C ALA A 299 -0.83 -6.44 6.26
N ALA A 300 0.23 -6.56 5.45
CA ALA A 300 0.64 -7.83 4.86
C ALA A 300 1.29 -8.78 5.90
N THR A 301 2.10 -8.24 6.82
CA THR A 301 2.68 -9.00 7.92
C THR A 301 1.62 -9.46 8.93
N ALA A 302 0.61 -8.63 9.23
CA ALA A 302 -0.50 -9.01 10.09
C ALA A 302 -1.42 -10.11 9.48
N MET A 303 -1.36 -10.34 8.17
CA MET A 303 -2.05 -11.47 7.51
C MET A 303 -1.24 -12.77 7.53
N LEU A 304 0.06 -12.72 7.86
CA LEU A 304 0.95 -13.88 7.90
C LEU A 304 1.01 -14.57 9.27
N ASP A 305 0.55 -13.91 10.34
CA ASP A 305 0.39 -14.53 11.66
C ASP A 305 -0.98 -15.23 11.75
N GLU A 306 -0.96 -16.54 11.45
CA GLU A 306 -1.97 -17.58 11.71
C GLU A 306 -3.46 -17.16 11.62
N VAL A 307 -3.99 -17.09 10.39
CA VAL A 307 -5.41 -17.37 10.16
C VAL A 307 -5.61 -18.88 10.24
N HIS A 308 -6.19 -19.37 11.33
CA HIS A 308 -6.64 -20.76 11.42
C HIS A 308 -7.74 -21.01 10.37
N THR A 309 -7.52 -22.00 9.51
CA THR A 309 -8.42 -22.39 8.41
C THR A 309 -9.81 -22.84 8.87
N ASP A 310 -10.01 -23.08 10.17
CA ASP A 310 -11.30 -23.44 10.74
C ASP A 310 -12.29 -22.26 10.87
N ASP A 311 -11.81 -21.01 10.72
CA ASP A 311 -12.65 -19.80 10.71
C ASP A 311 -13.26 -19.48 9.34
N LEU A 312 -12.94 -20.27 8.30
CA LEU A 312 -13.45 -20.11 6.93
C LEU A 312 -14.42 -21.22 6.52
N LEU A 313 -15.37 -21.59 7.40
CA LEU A 313 -16.53 -22.37 6.98
C LEU A 313 -17.64 -21.45 6.49
N ALA A 314 -17.65 -21.23 5.17
CA ALA A 314 -18.78 -20.64 4.46
C ALA A 314 -20.06 -21.44 4.72
N GLN A 315 -21.00 -20.88 5.48
CA GLN A 315 -22.37 -21.37 5.47
C GLN A 315 -23.04 -20.90 4.18
N GLN A 316 -23.18 -21.84 3.24
CA GLN A 316 -24.07 -21.74 2.09
C GLN A 316 -25.51 -21.54 2.59
N LYS A 317 -25.96 -20.29 2.62
CA LYS A 317 -27.33 -19.81 2.37
C LYS A 317 -27.43 -18.40 2.93
N ASP A 318 -27.04 -17.42 2.14
CA ASP A 318 -27.74 -16.15 2.01
C ASP A 318 -27.06 -15.34 0.91
N HIS A 319 -27.88 -14.82 0.00
CA HIS A 319 -27.45 -13.89 -1.03
C HIS A 319 -27.15 -12.56 -0.33
N ASN A 320 -25.93 -12.39 0.19
CA ASN A 320 -25.23 -11.12 0.45
C ASN A 320 -23.88 -11.45 1.12
N ALA A 321 -22.88 -11.78 0.31
CA ALA A 321 -21.51 -11.83 0.77
C ALA A 321 -20.91 -10.42 0.70
N TYR A 322 -20.63 -9.80 1.84
CA TYR A 322 -19.75 -8.63 1.89
C TYR A 322 -18.31 -9.12 1.84
N VAL A 323 -17.66 -8.96 0.69
CA VAL A 323 -16.20 -9.09 0.62
C VAL A 323 -15.62 -7.78 1.12
N PHE A 324 -14.98 -7.77 2.29
CA PHE A 324 -13.99 -6.73 2.64
C PHE A 324 -12.76 -6.96 1.75
N GLY A 325 -12.92 -6.59 0.48
CA GLY A 325 -11.96 -6.80 -0.58
C GLY A 325 -11.11 -5.56 -0.74
N LYS A 326 -9.98 -5.56 -0.03
CA LYS A 326 -8.83 -4.71 -0.28
C LYS A 326 -8.33 -4.97 -1.71
N VAL A 327 -8.64 -4.09 -2.66
CA VAL A 327 -8.19 -4.22 -4.07
C VAL A 327 -7.16 -3.14 -4.38
N GLY A 328 -5.91 -3.54 -4.57
CA GLY A 328 -4.92 -2.66 -5.16
C GLY A 328 -5.31 -2.40 -6.61
N ASN A 329 -5.55 -1.15 -6.98
CA ASN A 329 -5.57 -0.80 -8.39
C ASN A 329 -4.20 -1.19 -8.98
N HIS A 330 -4.17 -2.16 -9.88
CA HIS A 330 -2.92 -2.72 -10.43
C HIS A 330 -2.01 -1.66 -11.09
N ASN A 331 -2.54 -0.49 -11.42
CA ASN A 331 -1.80 0.64 -11.98
C ASN A 331 -1.38 1.69 -10.95
N THR A 332 -2.19 1.96 -9.92
CA THR A 332 -1.89 3.02 -8.93
C THR A 332 -1.40 2.48 -7.60
N LYS A 333 -1.51 1.17 -7.37
CA LYS A 333 -1.07 0.43 -6.16
C LYS A 333 -1.55 1.03 -4.84
N ILE A 334 -2.64 1.79 -4.88
CA ILE A 334 -3.27 2.41 -3.71
C ILE A 334 -4.49 1.61 -3.29
N TRP A 335 -4.69 1.53 -1.98
CA TRP A 335 -5.90 1.00 -1.37
C TRP A 335 -7.05 2.01 -1.54
N SER A 336 -8.25 1.54 -1.85
CA SER A 336 -9.42 2.41 -2.03
C SER A 336 -10.71 1.67 -1.66
N ASP A 337 -11.71 2.43 -1.21
CA ASP A 337 -13.05 1.91 -0.95
C ASP A 337 -13.76 1.63 -2.28
N LEU A 338 -14.40 0.45 -2.38
CA LEU A 338 -15.18 0.05 -3.55
C LEU A 338 -16.62 -0.25 -3.13
N TYR A 339 -17.57 0.23 -3.92
CA TYR A 339 -18.97 -0.11 -3.78
C TYR A 339 -19.19 -1.53 -4.32
N VAL A 340 -19.56 -2.47 -3.44
CA VAL A 340 -19.77 -3.88 -3.79
C VAL A 340 -20.82 -4.06 -4.89
N ASP A 341 -21.85 -3.20 -4.91
CA ASP A 341 -22.91 -3.22 -5.92
C ASP A 341 -22.42 -2.94 -7.34
N TYR A 342 -21.22 -2.35 -7.49
CA TYR A 342 -20.58 -2.10 -8.78
C TYR A 342 -19.47 -3.10 -9.10
N ILE A 343 -19.33 -4.18 -8.33
CA ILE A 343 -18.41 -5.28 -8.64
C ILE A 343 -19.12 -6.30 -9.53
N TYR A 344 -18.51 -6.58 -10.68
CA TYR A 344 -18.98 -7.59 -11.63
C TYR A 344 -17.81 -8.50 -12.01
N GLY A 345 -18.12 -9.68 -12.55
CA GLY A 345 -17.11 -10.61 -13.07
C GLY A 345 -16.27 -9.95 -14.16
N ILE A 346 -14.99 -10.27 -14.21
CA ILE A 346 -14.08 -9.77 -15.24
C ILE A 346 -14.51 -10.35 -16.59
N ASP A 347 -14.64 -9.50 -17.60
CA ASP A 347 -14.84 -9.91 -18.99
C ASP A 347 -13.46 -10.16 -19.63
N TRP A 348 -13.05 -11.43 -19.64
CA TRP A 348 -11.73 -11.84 -20.13
C TRP A 348 -11.64 -11.76 -21.65
N ASN A 349 -10.55 -11.19 -22.16
CA ASN A 349 -10.31 -11.07 -23.58
C ASN A 349 -9.55 -12.29 -24.13
N GLU A 350 -10.28 -13.37 -24.41
CA GLU A 350 -9.73 -14.59 -25.02
C GLU A 350 -9.00 -14.35 -26.35
N GLN A 351 -9.27 -13.23 -27.04
CA GLN A 351 -8.63 -12.87 -28.30
C GLN A 351 -7.25 -12.23 -28.09
N ALA A 352 -6.93 -11.73 -26.89
CA ALA A 352 -5.68 -11.05 -26.59
C ALA A 352 -4.45 -11.93 -26.91
N PHE A 353 -4.44 -13.20 -26.45
CA PHE A 353 -3.35 -14.13 -26.73
C PHE A 353 -3.30 -14.58 -28.19
N LYS A 354 -4.45 -14.71 -28.86
CA LYS A 354 -4.53 -15.07 -30.28
C LYS A 354 -3.92 -13.98 -31.16
N ASP A 355 -4.15 -12.72 -30.81
CA ASP A 355 -3.65 -11.53 -31.51
C ASP A 355 -2.16 -11.25 -31.26
N LEU A 356 -1.53 -11.93 -30.30
CA LEU A 356 -0.07 -11.89 -30.13
C LEU A 356 0.61 -12.34 -31.42
N VAL A 357 1.55 -11.53 -31.92
CA VAL A 357 2.27 -11.83 -33.15
C VAL A 357 3.64 -12.40 -32.78
N VAL A 358 3.65 -13.72 -32.61
CA VAL A 358 4.82 -14.57 -32.31
C VAL A 358 4.64 -15.89 -33.05
N ASP A 359 5.72 -16.65 -33.23
CA ASP A 359 5.71 -17.95 -33.91
C ASP A 359 4.72 -18.92 -33.25
N ASP A 360 4.00 -19.68 -34.08
CA ASP A 360 2.91 -20.55 -33.61
C ASP A 360 3.44 -21.67 -32.69
N GLU A 361 4.68 -22.14 -32.91
CA GLU A 361 5.36 -23.10 -32.01
C GLU A 361 5.54 -22.53 -30.60
N ILE A 362 5.91 -21.24 -30.49
CA ILE A 362 6.05 -20.56 -29.20
C ILE A 362 4.69 -20.42 -28.52
N LYS A 363 3.64 -20.09 -29.28
CA LYS A 363 2.27 -20.00 -28.73
C LYS A 363 1.81 -21.33 -28.17
N GLU A 364 1.98 -22.39 -28.94
CA GLU A 364 1.59 -23.75 -28.52
C GLU A 364 2.33 -24.16 -27.25
N LEU A 365 3.64 -23.90 -27.17
CA LEU A 365 4.44 -24.21 -26.00
C LEU A 365 3.98 -23.44 -24.75
N VAL A 366 3.77 -22.13 -24.87
CA VAL A 366 3.28 -21.29 -23.76
C VAL A 366 1.90 -21.76 -23.31
N GLN A 367 0.98 -22.04 -24.25
CA GLN A 367 -0.36 -22.54 -23.93
C GLN A 367 -0.30 -23.89 -23.22
N ALA A 368 0.53 -24.82 -23.68
CA ALA A 368 0.70 -26.13 -23.05
C ALA A 368 1.20 -26.01 -21.60
N LEU A 369 2.22 -25.17 -21.37
CA LEU A 369 2.77 -24.94 -20.03
C LEU A 369 1.75 -24.28 -19.09
N VAL A 370 1.07 -23.24 -19.55
CA VAL A 370 0.06 -22.52 -18.75
C VAL A 370 -1.15 -23.42 -18.45
N THR A 371 -1.64 -24.17 -19.44
CA THR A 371 -2.76 -25.10 -19.26
C THR A 371 -2.41 -26.20 -18.25
N LYS A 372 -1.21 -26.77 -18.36
CA LYS A 372 -0.72 -27.77 -17.40
C LYS A 372 -0.63 -27.18 -15.99
N GLN A 373 -0.10 -25.96 -15.86
CA GLN A 373 0.01 -25.28 -14.57
C GLN A 373 -1.35 -25.04 -13.91
N ILE A 374 -2.36 -24.64 -14.69
CA ILE A 374 -3.73 -24.47 -14.21
C ILE A 374 -4.33 -25.83 -13.78
N ALA A 375 -4.07 -26.90 -14.54
CA ALA A 375 -4.58 -28.24 -14.24
C ALA A 375 -3.91 -28.88 -13.01
N THR A 376 -2.58 -28.74 -12.85
CA THR A 376 -1.84 -29.27 -11.70
C THR A 376 -2.33 -28.67 -10.39
N ARG A 377 -2.66 -27.38 -10.37
CA ARG A 377 -3.31 -26.74 -9.20
C ARG A 377 -4.67 -27.34 -8.84
N LYS A 378 -5.42 -27.87 -9.82
CA LYS A 378 -6.72 -28.52 -9.58
C LYS A 378 -6.59 -29.97 -9.09
N SER A 379 -5.40 -30.59 -9.14
CA SER A 379 -5.25 -32.05 -9.10
C SER A 379 -4.69 -32.68 -7.80
N THR A 380 -4.02 -31.95 -6.89
CA THR A 380 -3.28 -32.55 -5.74
C THR A 380 -3.06 -31.44 -4.69
N ASP A 381 -3.48 -31.49 -3.41
CA ASP A 381 -3.26 -32.46 -2.31
C ASP A 381 -2.01 -33.35 -2.42
N SER A 382 -1.09 -33.18 -1.46
CA SER A 382 0.17 -33.91 -1.19
C SER A 382 1.47 -33.22 -1.64
N ILE A 383 2.15 -32.62 -0.66
CA ILE A 383 3.48 -31.98 -0.64
C ILE A 383 3.47 -30.48 -0.99
N SER A 384 3.37 -29.64 0.04
CA SER A 384 3.58 -28.20 -0.04
C SER A 384 5.06 -27.86 -0.28
N GLY A 385 5.34 -27.00 -1.25
CA GLY A 385 6.45 -26.05 -1.14
C GLY A 385 7.60 -26.16 -2.14
N LYS A 386 7.65 -27.15 -3.05
CA LYS A 386 8.68 -27.18 -4.10
C LYS A 386 8.15 -27.73 -5.43
N GLY A 387 8.14 -26.90 -6.47
CA GLY A 387 8.00 -27.34 -7.87
C GLY A 387 6.70 -26.98 -8.60
N ASN A 388 5.78 -26.23 -7.98
CA ASN A 388 4.52 -25.81 -8.61
C ASN A 388 4.56 -24.38 -9.19
N SER A 389 5.74 -23.84 -9.52
CA SER A 389 5.86 -22.54 -10.19
C SER A 389 6.15 -22.70 -11.68
N LEU A 390 5.51 -21.85 -12.49
CA LEU A 390 5.83 -21.68 -13.90
C LEU A 390 6.51 -20.31 -14.08
N ILE A 391 7.79 -20.32 -14.42
CA ILE A 391 8.60 -19.13 -14.65
C ILE A 391 8.93 -19.03 -16.14
N LEU A 392 8.48 -17.93 -16.77
CA LEU A 392 8.68 -17.63 -18.19
C LEU A 392 9.52 -16.36 -18.33
N LEU A 393 10.79 -16.49 -18.71
CA LEU A 393 11.65 -15.33 -18.95
C LEU A 393 11.47 -14.83 -20.38
N LEU A 394 11.07 -13.57 -20.53
CA LEU A 394 10.92 -12.90 -21.83
C LEU A 394 12.04 -11.89 -22.01
N HIS A 395 12.88 -12.04 -23.03
CA HIS A 395 13.98 -11.10 -23.28
C HIS A 395 14.09 -10.71 -24.76
N GLY A 396 14.65 -9.53 -25.03
CA GLY A 396 14.80 -9.01 -26.39
C GLY A 396 14.73 -7.48 -26.43
N ALA A 397 14.80 -6.89 -27.63
CA ALA A 397 14.77 -5.45 -27.81
C ALA A 397 13.48 -4.79 -27.24
N PRO A 398 13.50 -3.51 -26.86
CA PRO A 398 12.29 -2.79 -26.44
C PRO A 398 11.22 -2.78 -27.54
N GLY A 399 9.94 -2.94 -27.15
CA GLY A 399 8.81 -2.83 -28.08
C GLY A 399 8.55 -4.06 -28.97
N THR A 400 9.19 -5.20 -28.71
CA THR A 400 9.00 -6.46 -29.46
C THR A 400 7.80 -7.30 -29.01
N GLY A 401 7.14 -6.93 -27.91
CA GLY A 401 5.90 -7.59 -27.46
C GLY A 401 5.98 -8.36 -26.14
N LYS A 402 7.12 -8.36 -25.44
CA LYS A 402 7.31 -9.05 -24.14
C LYS A 402 6.19 -8.80 -23.12
N THR A 403 5.90 -7.54 -22.81
CA THR A 403 4.82 -7.16 -21.88
C THR A 403 3.45 -7.61 -22.40
N PHE A 404 3.21 -7.50 -23.71
CA PHE A 404 1.96 -7.92 -24.33
C PHE A 404 1.78 -9.45 -24.28
N THR A 405 2.85 -10.23 -24.31
CA THR A 405 2.81 -11.67 -24.06
C THR A 405 2.37 -11.98 -22.64
N ALA A 406 2.88 -11.25 -21.64
CA ALA A 406 2.45 -11.43 -20.25
C ALA A 406 0.97 -11.10 -20.05
N GLU A 407 0.50 -10.00 -20.64
CA GLU A 407 -0.92 -9.63 -20.69
C GLU A 407 -1.76 -10.73 -21.36
N GLY A 408 -1.34 -11.22 -22.53
CA GLY A 408 -2.02 -12.31 -23.22
C GLY A 408 -2.07 -13.61 -22.41
N VAL A 409 -1.00 -13.96 -21.69
CA VAL A 409 -0.96 -15.15 -20.82
C VAL A 409 -1.95 -15.00 -19.66
N ALA A 410 -2.05 -13.81 -19.06
CA ALA A 410 -2.99 -13.54 -17.98
C ALA A 410 -4.45 -13.67 -18.45
N GLU A 411 -4.78 -13.08 -19.59
CA GLU A 411 -6.10 -13.20 -20.23
C GLU A 411 -6.44 -14.66 -20.59
N PHE A 412 -5.50 -15.39 -21.19
CA PHE A 412 -5.68 -16.81 -21.52
C PHE A 412 -5.82 -17.70 -20.29
N ALA A 413 -5.13 -17.37 -19.20
CA ALA A 413 -5.22 -18.10 -17.94
C ALA A 413 -6.46 -17.73 -17.11
N GLU A 414 -7.23 -16.71 -17.54
CA GLU A 414 -8.31 -16.08 -16.77
C GLU A 414 -7.85 -15.65 -15.37
N LYS A 415 -6.66 -15.05 -15.32
CA LYS A 415 -6.01 -14.61 -14.07
C LYS A 415 -5.64 -13.13 -14.13
N PRO A 416 -5.78 -12.39 -13.02
CA PRO A 416 -5.32 -11.01 -12.98
C PRO A 416 -3.82 -10.90 -13.31
N LEU A 417 -3.38 -9.75 -13.83
CA LEU A 417 -1.96 -9.47 -14.06
C LEU A 417 -1.43 -8.53 -12.97
N PHE A 418 -0.54 -9.01 -12.11
CA PHE A 418 0.11 -8.20 -11.08
C PHE A 418 1.49 -7.74 -11.53
N ARG A 419 1.61 -6.44 -11.85
CA ARG A 419 2.83 -5.85 -12.39
C ARG A 419 3.71 -5.24 -11.29
N VAL A 420 4.96 -5.68 -11.26
CA VAL A 420 6.03 -5.19 -10.40
C VAL A 420 7.11 -4.59 -11.30
N THR A 421 7.50 -3.34 -11.03
CA THR A 421 8.54 -2.64 -11.78
C THR A 421 9.76 -2.40 -10.89
N CYS A 422 10.97 -2.34 -11.45
CA CYS A 422 12.18 -2.11 -10.65
C CYS A 422 12.19 -0.77 -9.90
N GLY A 423 11.39 0.21 -10.33
CA GLY A 423 11.19 1.46 -9.58
C GLY A 423 10.45 1.26 -8.25
N ASP A 424 9.67 0.19 -8.09
CA ASP A 424 8.92 -0.11 -6.88
C ASP A 424 9.75 -0.82 -5.80
N VAL A 425 10.87 -1.45 -6.19
CA VAL A 425 11.56 -2.47 -5.39
C VAL A 425 12.68 -1.86 -4.51
N GLY A 426 13.14 -0.65 -4.83
CA GLY A 426 14.25 0.01 -4.14
C GLY A 426 15.63 -0.40 -4.66
N ILE A 427 16.70 0.15 -4.05
CA ILE A 427 18.10 -0.12 -4.42
C ILE A 427 18.87 -0.93 -3.36
N GLU A 428 18.33 -1.02 -2.15
CA GLU A 428 18.95 -1.76 -1.04
C GLU A 428 18.48 -3.22 -1.03
N ALA A 429 19.42 -4.16 -0.89
CA ALA A 429 19.13 -5.59 -1.02
C ALA A 429 18.09 -6.11 -0.01
N THR A 430 18.04 -5.54 1.19
CA THR A 430 17.09 -5.91 2.24
C THR A 430 15.67 -5.40 1.97
N GLU A 431 15.53 -4.23 1.32
CA GLU A 431 14.23 -3.69 0.89
C GLU A 431 13.69 -4.49 -0.29
N VAL A 432 14.56 -4.79 -1.26
CA VAL A 432 14.26 -5.60 -2.44
C VAL A 432 13.72 -6.97 -2.04
N GLU A 433 14.39 -7.65 -1.09
CA GLU A 433 13.96 -8.96 -0.62
C GLU A 433 12.55 -8.91 -0.02
N LYS A 434 12.32 -7.98 0.91
CA LYS A 434 11.03 -7.83 1.59
C LYS A 434 9.91 -7.52 0.61
N TYR A 435 10.17 -6.62 -0.35
CA TYR A 435 9.21 -6.25 -1.38
C TYR A 435 8.86 -7.44 -2.27
N LEU A 436 9.85 -8.17 -2.78
CA LEU A 436 9.60 -9.31 -3.66
C LEU A 436 8.88 -10.44 -2.94
N GLN A 437 9.21 -10.70 -1.67
CA GLN A 437 8.49 -11.67 -0.84
C GLN A 437 7.02 -11.27 -0.69
N ALA A 438 6.73 -10.01 -0.38
CA ALA A 438 5.36 -9.51 -0.27
C ALA A 438 4.62 -9.61 -1.62
N ALA A 439 5.25 -9.17 -2.71
CA ALA A 439 4.69 -9.22 -4.05
C ALA A 439 4.35 -10.64 -4.49
N PHE A 440 5.23 -11.62 -4.24
CA PHE A 440 4.97 -13.02 -4.58
C PHE A 440 3.91 -13.66 -3.67
N SER A 441 3.84 -13.25 -2.41
CA SER A 441 2.82 -13.70 -1.47
C SER A 441 1.43 -13.18 -1.87
N LEU A 442 1.31 -11.91 -2.23
CA LEU A 442 0.11 -11.34 -2.84
C LEU A 442 -0.22 -12.03 -4.15
N GLY A 443 0.79 -12.31 -4.96
CA GLY A 443 0.61 -13.02 -6.23
C GLY A 443 -0.05 -14.38 -6.06
N LYS A 444 0.37 -15.12 -5.02
CA LYS A 444 -0.24 -16.38 -4.61
C LYS A 444 -1.65 -16.19 -4.07
N LEU A 445 -1.84 -15.25 -3.14
CA LEU A 445 -3.14 -15.01 -2.48
C LEU A 445 -4.24 -14.62 -3.47
N TRP A 446 -3.90 -13.78 -4.44
CA TRP A 446 -4.82 -13.32 -5.48
C TRP A 446 -4.91 -14.26 -6.69
N ASP A 447 -4.17 -15.37 -6.67
CA ASP A 447 -4.06 -16.31 -7.78
C ASP A 447 -3.78 -15.64 -9.14
N CYS A 448 -2.82 -14.70 -9.17
CA CYS A 448 -2.56 -13.88 -10.35
C CYS A 448 -1.29 -14.31 -11.11
N VAL A 449 -1.15 -13.81 -12.34
CA VAL A 449 0.12 -13.84 -13.08
C VAL A 449 0.97 -12.67 -12.59
N VAL A 450 2.14 -12.96 -12.03
CA VAL A 450 3.09 -11.93 -11.59
C VAL A 450 4.01 -11.56 -12.74
N LEU A 451 3.99 -10.30 -13.15
CA LEU A 451 4.88 -9.73 -14.16
C LEU A 451 5.95 -8.87 -13.47
N LEU A 452 7.21 -9.28 -13.59
CA LEU A 452 8.35 -8.45 -13.19
C LEU A 452 8.89 -7.76 -14.43
N ASP A 453 8.50 -6.49 -14.60
CA ASP A 453 8.86 -5.75 -15.79
C ASP A 453 10.21 -5.05 -15.63
N GLU A 454 11.04 -5.14 -16.66
CA GLU A 454 12.40 -4.56 -16.72
C GLU A 454 13.36 -5.10 -15.65
N ALA A 455 13.29 -6.40 -15.36
CA ALA A 455 14.09 -7.11 -14.35
C ALA A 455 15.60 -7.24 -14.68
N ASP A 456 16.15 -6.33 -15.50
CA ASP A 456 17.53 -6.34 -16.02
C ASP A 456 18.55 -6.43 -14.88
N VAL A 457 18.38 -5.62 -13.83
CA VAL A 457 19.30 -5.56 -12.67
C VAL A 457 19.36 -6.88 -11.91
N PHE A 458 18.25 -7.63 -11.88
CA PHE A 458 18.14 -8.87 -11.12
C PHE A 458 18.61 -10.11 -11.88
N LEU A 459 18.56 -10.05 -13.22
CA LEU A 459 18.88 -11.18 -14.10
C LEU A 459 20.34 -11.19 -14.57
N GLU A 460 21.01 -10.06 -14.41
CA GLU A 460 22.38 -9.79 -14.81
C GLU A 460 23.42 -10.75 -14.18
N GLU A 461 24.48 -11.08 -14.92
CA GLU A 461 25.56 -11.97 -14.44
C GLU A 461 26.29 -11.38 -13.22
N ARG A 462 26.61 -12.19 -12.20
CA ARG A 462 27.33 -11.69 -11.01
C ARG A 462 28.73 -11.19 -11.35
N ASP A 463 29.10 -10.00 -10.85
CA ASP A 463 30.43 -9.39 -11.03
C ASP A 463 31.23 -9.45 -9.73
N VAL A 464 32.47 -9.94 -9.78
CA VAL A 464 33.39 -10.03 -8.64
C VAL A 464 33.59 -8.68 -7.92
N ARG A 465 33.41 -7.56 -8.63
CA ARG A 465 33.63 -6.20 -8.09
C ARG A 465 32.38 -5.53 -7.55
N ASP A 466 31.19 -6.06 -7.85
CA ASP A 466 29.91 -5.45 -7.50
C ASP A 466 29.14 -6.31 -6.49
N LEU A 467 29.50 -6.14 -5.21
CA LEU A 467 28.88 -6.86 -4.11
C LEU A 467 27.38 -6.54 -3.95
N ASN A 468 26.98 -5.30 -4.21
CA ASN A 468 25.60 -4.86 -4.07
C ASN A 468 24.71 -5.51 -5.13
N ARG A 469 25.13 -5.50 -6.40
CA ARG A 469 24.42 -6.20 -7.47
C ARG A 469 24.36 -7.70 -7.24
N ASN A 470 25.46 -8.31 -6.79
CA ASN A 470 25.45 -9.74 -6.47
C ASN A 470 24.46 -10.09 -5.36
N ALA A 471 24.34 -9.23 -4.34
CA ALA A 471 23.35 -9.39 -3.29
C ALA A 471 21.92 -9.34 -3.87
N LEU A 472 21.62 -8.39 -4.76
CA LEU A 472 20.31 -8.29 -5.43
C LEU A 472 19.98 -9.55 -6.25
N VAL A 473 20.93 -10.03 -7.06
CA VAL A 473 20.78 -11.26 -7.85
C VAL A 473 20.52 -12.46 -6.92
N SER A 474 21.27 -12.59 -5.82
CA SER A 474 21.06 -13.66 -4.83
C SER A 474 19.72 -13.57 -4.12
N MET A 475 19.25 -12.38 -3.76
CA MET A 475 17.94 -12.19 -3.14
C MET A 475 16.81 -12.53 -4.11
N PHE A 476 16.96 -12.13 -5.37
CA PHE A 476 16.00 -12.46 -6.41
C PHE A 476 15.90 -13.98 -6.66
N LEU A 477 17.04 -14.66 -6.80
CA LEU A 477 17.09 -16.13 -6.94
C LEU A 477 16.42 -16.85 -5.78
N ARG A 478 16.60 -16.34 -4.55
CA ARG A 478 15.93 -16.90 -3.37
C ARG A 478 14.43 -16.64 -3.42
N ALA A 479 13.99 -15.43 -3.78
CA ALA A 479 12.57 -15.09 -3.82
C ALA A 479 11.79 -15.94 -4.83
N ILE A 480 12.35 -16.21 -6.02
CA ILE A 480 11.68 -17.03 -7.04
C ILE A 480 11.53 -18.50 -6.66
N GLU A 481 12.35 -19.02 -5.73
CA GLU A 481 12.21 -20.40 -5.21
C GLU A 481 10.96 -20.56 -4.35
N TYR A 482 10.54 -19.50 -3.66
CA TYR A 482 9.34 -19.49 -2.82
C TYR A 482 8.08 -19.09 -3.59
N HIS A 483 8.21 -18.67 -4.84
CA HIS A 483 7.05 -18.34 -5.66
C HIS A 483 6.22 -19.59 -5.98
N ASP A 484 4.90 -19.43 -5.94
CA ASP A 484 3.92 -20.46 -6.23
C ASP A 484 2.86 -19.83 -7.13
N GLY A 485 2.92 -20.13 -8.44
CA GLY A 485 2.11 -19.45 -9.45
C GLY A 485 2.81 -19.31 -10.79
N ILE A 486 2.32 -18.36 -11.61
CA ILE A 486 2.90 -18.00 -12.90
C ILE A 486 3.70 -16.70 -12.71
N LEU A 487 5.00 -16.75 -12.96
CA LEU A 487 5.92 -15.61 -12.88
C LEU A 487 6.51 -15.33 -14.26
N ILE A 488 6.44 -14.08 -14.70
CA ILE A 488 6.97 -13.65 -16.00
C ILE A 488 7.92 -12.48 -15.79
N PRO A 489 9.24 -12.72 -15.69
CA PRO A 489 10.24 -11.66 -15.75
C PRO A 489 10.46 -11.20 -17.20
N THR A 490 10.54 -9.88 -17.41
CA THR A 490 10.95 -9.30 -18.70
C THR A 490 12.33 -8.65 -18.59
N SER A 491 13.12 -8.73 -19.67
CA SER A 491 14.42 -8.09 -19.76
C SER A 491 14.64 -7.45 -21.13
N ASN A 492 15.29 -6.29 -21.15
CA ASN A 492 15.76 -5.61 -22.36
C ASN A 492 17.24 -5.89 -22.66
N ARG A 493 17.89 -6.74 -21.86
CA ARG A 493 19.29 -7.15 -22.02
C ARG A 493 19.36 -8.50 -22.73
N VAL A 494 20.10 -8.54 -23.82
CA VAL A 494 20.34 -9.73 -24.62
C VAL A 494 21.77 -10.19 -24.35
N GLY A 495 21.96 -11.34 -23.70
CA GLY A 495 23.23 -12.08 -23.78
C GLY A 495 24.07 -12.29 -22.50
N THR A 496 23.67 -11.81 -21.32
CA THR A 496 24.46 -12.06 -20.07
C THR A 496 23.53 -12.24 -18.86
N PHE A 497 23.02 -13.45 -18.69
CA PHE A 497 22.24 -13.84 -17.52
C PHE A 497 23.09 -14.70 -16.58
N ASP A 498 22.86 -14.55 -15.27
CA ASP A 498 23.50 -15.45 -14.30
C ASP A 498 23.10 -16.91 -14.56
N GLU A 499 24.06 -17.82 -14.57
CA GLU A 499 23.80 -19.23 -14.86
C GLU A 499 22.83 -19.88 -13.87
N ALA A 500 22.72 -19.36 -12.65
CA ALA A 500 21.79 -19.84 -11.64
C ALA A 500 20.32 -19.69 -12.03
N PHE A 501 19.99 -18.86 -13.02
CA PHE A 501 18.65 -18.73 -13.57
C PHE A 501 18.25 -19.89 -14.48
N LYS A 502 19.22 -20.49 -15.20
CA LYS A 502 18.96 -21.58 -16.15
C LYS A 502 18.33 -22.81 -15.49
N SER A 503 18.62 -23.05 -14.20
CA SER A 503 18.09 -24.18 -13.46
C SER A 503 16.73 -23.92 -12.79
N ARG A 504 16.25 -22.67 -12.79
CA ARG A 504 15.03 -22.24 -12.09
C ARG A 504 13.92 -21.76 -13.05
N ILE A 505 14.27 -21.44 -14.29
CA ILE A 505 13.34 -20.96 -15.32
C ILE A 505 12.94 -22.12 -16.24
N GLN A 506 11.64 -22.31 -16.43
CA GLN A 506 11.09 -23.40 -17.24
C GLN A 506 11.17 -23.08 -18.73
N LEU A 507 10.98 -21.81 -19.12
CA LEU A 507 11.04 -21.39 -20.51
C LEU A 507 11.67 -20.00 -20.63
N VAL A 508 12.63 -19.88 -21.55
CA VAL A 508 13.26 -18.62 -21.94
C VAL A 508 12.86 -18.32 -23.38
N LEU A 509 12.21 -17.18 -23.59
CA LEU A 509 11.76 -16.73 -24.91
C LEU A 509 12.55 -15.49 -25.35
N HIS A 510 13.24 -15.63 -26.48
CA HIS A 510 13.95 -14.55 -27.14
C HIS A 510 13.05 -13.87 -28.18
N TYR A 511 12.86 -12.57 -28.04
CA TYR A 511 12.12 -11.73 -28.98
C TYR A 511 13.09 -10.96 -29.86
N GLU A 512 13.21 -11.41 -31.10
CA GLU A 512 13.93 -10.72 -32.16
C GLU A 512 13.18 -9.48 -32.66
N ASN A 513 13.85 -8.70 -33.51
CA ASN A 513 13.20 -7.60 -34.21
C ASN A 513 12.09 -8.13 -35.13
N LEU A 514 10.98 -7.39 -35.18
CA LEU A 514 9.82 -7.80 -35.96
C LEU A 514 10.19 -7.98 -37.43
N THR A 515 9.70 -9.04 -38.06
CA THR A 515 9.80 -9.24 -39.50
C THR A 515 8.77 -8.40 -40.25
N PHE A 516 8.94 -8.26 -41.57
CA PHE A 516 7.94 -7.63 -42.44
C PHE A 516 6.54 -8.24 -42.25
N GLY A 517 6.45 -9.58 -42.24
CA GLY A 517 5.18 -10.28 -42.07
C GLY A 517 4.55 -10.04 -40.71
N GLN A 518 5.37 -10.02 -39.65
CA GLN A 518 4.91 -9.74 -38.29
C GLN A 518 4.41 -8.29 -38.16
N ARG A 519 5.15 -7.30 -38.67
CA ARG A 519 4.68 -5.89 -38.68
C ARG A 519 3.37 -5.72 -39.43
N ARG A 520 3.25 -6.32 -40.62
CA ARG A 520 2.00 -6.32 -41.41
C ARG A 520 0.83 -6.89 -40.61
N LYS A 521 1.04 -8.00 -39.91
CA LYS A 521 0.02 -8.64 -39.05
C LYS A 521 -0.35 -7.75 -37.85
N ILE A 522 0.61 -7.09 -37.22
CA ILE A 522 0.35 -6.15 -36.11
C ILE A 522 -0.52 -4.99 -36.59
N TRP A 523 -0.19 -4.37 -37.74
CA TRP A 523 -1.01 -3.33 -38.34
C TRP A 523 -2.45 -3.80 -38.60
N LEU A 524 -2.60 -4.99 -39.19
CA LEU A 524 -3.92 -5.58 -39.46
C LEU A 524 -4.73 -5.79 -38.17
N ASN A 525 -4.11 -6.33 -37.12
CA ASN A 525 -4.77 -6.56 -35.83
C ASN A 525 -5.28 -5.24 -35.22
N PHE A 526 -4.47 -4.17 -35.25
CA PHE A 526 -4.91 -2.85 -34.77
C PHE A 526 -6.06 -2.28 -35.59
N MET A 527 -5.99 -2.36 -36.92
CA MET A 527 -7.05 -1.83 -37.78
C MET A 527 -8.36 -2.60 -37.60
N THR A 528 -8.28 -3.93 -37.45
CA THR A 528 -9.44 -4.79 -37.21
C THR A 528 -10.13 -4.43 -35.89
N ARG A 529 -9.35 -4.20 -34.82
CA ARG A 529 -9.89 -3.74 -33.53
C ARG A 529 -10.50 -2.34 -33.62
N LEU A 530 -9.84 -1.41 -34.33
CA LEU A 530 -10.39 -0.06 -34.53
C LEU A 530 -11.72 -0.09 -35.30
N LYS A 531 -11.86 -0.98 -36.28
CA LYS A 531 -13.13 -1.15 -37.02
C LYS A 531 -14.29 -1.56 -36.11
N LEU A 532 -14.04 -2.32 -35.04
CA LEU A 532 -15.08 -2.71 -34.09
C LEU A 532 -15.51 -1.56 -33.17
N VAL A 533 -14.62 -0.61 -32.90
CA VAL A 533 -14.84 0.45 -31.89
C VAL A 533 -15.23 1.79 -32.51
N ASP A 534 -14.76 2.09 -33.72
CA ASP A 534 -14.83 3.43 -34.32
C ASP A 534 -14.97 3.34 -35.85
N ALA A 535 -15.92 2.51 -36.32
CA ALA A 535 -16.12 2.22 -37.74
C ALA A 535 -16.43 3.46 -38.60
N GLU A 536 -17.10 4.45 -38.03
CA GLU A 536 -17.62 5.60 -38.79
C GLU A 536 -16.51 6.61 -39.15
N ASN A 537 -15.50 6.74 -38.29
CA ASN A 537 -14.44 7.75 -38.41
C ASN A 537 -13.15 7.21 -39.05
N VAL A 538 -13.13 5.94 -39.46
CA VAL A 538 -11.96 5.28 -40.05
C VAL A 538 -12.26 4.85 -41.48
N ASP A 539 -11.39 5.26 -42.41
CA ASP A 539 -11.39 4.78 -43.79
C ASP A 539 -10.60 3.47 -43.87
N TYR A 540 -11.27 2.37 -43.51
CA TYR A 540 -10.63 1.07 -43.31
C TYR A 540 -10.03 0.50 -44.61
N ASP A 541 -10.74 0.67 -45.73
CA ASP A 541 -10.32 0.13 -47.02
C ASP A 541 -9.05 0.83 -47.54
N ASP A 542 -8.97 2.16 -47.42
CA ASP A 542 -7.76 2.94 -47.75
C ASP A 542 -6.52 2.46 -46.96
N ILE A 543 -6.68 2.15 -45.66
CA ILE A 543 -5.56 1.68 -44.84
C ILE A 543 -5.16 0.24 -45.21
N LEU A 544 -6.13 -0.63 -45.51
CA LEU A 544 -5.86 -2.01 -45.92
C LEU A 544 -5.14 -2.08 -47.26
N ASP A 545 -5.49 -1.23 -48.22
CA ASP A 545 -4.84 -1.16 -49.53
C ASP A 545 -3.34 -0.79 -49.40
N HIS A 546 -2.97 -0.09 -48.33
CA HIS A 546 -1.59 0.33 -48.05
C HIS A 546 -0.91 -0.51 -46.95
N LEU A 547 -1.49 -1.65 -46.55
CA LEU A 547 -0.96 -2.48 -45.46
C LEU A 547 0.43 -3.05 -45.77
N GLU A 548 0.73 -3.31 -47.05
CA GLU A 548 2.08 -3.73 -47.47
C GLU A 548 3.12 -2.64 -47.24
N ASP A 549 2.79 -1.39 -47.55
CA ASP A 549 3.71 -0.27 -47.35
C ASP A 549 3.95 0.00 -45.86
N LEU A 550 2.90 -0.13 -45.04
CA LEU A 550 3.02 -0.07 -43.59
C LEU A 550 3.91 -1.19 -43.01
N GLY A 551 3.88 -2.39 -43.59
CA GLY A 551 4.74 -3.51 -43.19
C GLY A 551 6.22 -3.33 -43.50
N LYS A 552 6.54 -2.54 -44.55
CA LYS A 552 7.93 -2.22 -44.97
C LYS A 552 8.62 -1.25 -44.01
N VAL A 553 7.86 -0.48 -43.23
CA VAL A 553 8.42 0.49 -42.28
C VAL A 553 9.10 -0.26 -41.12
N ASP A 554 10.39 -0.01 -40.93
CA ASP A 554 11.22 -0.64 -39.89
C ASP A 554 10.99 0.02 -38.52
N ILE A 555 9.89 -0.37 -37.87
CA ILE A 555 9.46 0.13 -36.56
C ILE A 555 8.95 -1.02 -35.66
N ASN A 556 9.06 -0.85 -34.35
CA ASN A 556 8.60 -1.82 -33.36
C ASN A 556 7.09 -1.68 -33.04
N GLY A 557 6.53 -2.61 -32.26
CA GLY A 557 5.10 -2.62 -31.95
C GLY A 557 4.62 -1.40 -31.15
N ARG A 558 5.47 -0.83 -30.29
CA ARG A 558 5.18 0.39 -29.52
C ARG A 558 5.11 1.61 -30.45
N GLU A 559 6.03 1.69 -31.40
CA GLU A 559 6.06 2.74 -32.42
C GLU A 559 4.86 2.66 -33.36
N ILE A 560 4.44 1.46 -33.76
CA ILE A 560 3.20 1.24 -34.54
C ILE A 560 1.99 1.79 -33.77
N ARG A 561 1.83 1.42 -32.49
CA ARG A 561 0.73 1.91 -31.64
C ARG A 561 0.76 3.44 -31.53
N ASN A 562 1.93 4.03 -31.29
CA ASN A 562 2.08 5.48 -31.19
C ASN A 562 1.74 6.18 -32.50
N ALA A 563 2.17 5.63 -33.65
CA ALA A 563 1.86 6.18 -34.96
C ALA A 563 0.34 6.20 -35.21
N ILE A 564 -0.38 5.13 -34.84
CA ILE A 564 -1.85 5.06 -34.93
C ILE A 564 -2.49 6.13 -34.05
N THR A 565 -2.10 6.24 -32.79
CA THR A 565 -2.67 7.21 -31.85
C THR A 565 -2.50 8.65 -32.35
N ILE A 566 -1.29 9.02 -32.75
CA ILE A 566 -0.99 10.38 -33.24
C ILE A 566 -1.73 10.64 -34.56
N ALA A 567 -1.79 9.66 -35.46
CA ALA A 567 -2.45 9.83 -36.74
C ALA A 567 -3.98 9.96 -36.59
N ARG A 568 -4.59 9.29 -35.60
CA ARG A 568 -6.00 9.51 -35.22
C ARG A 568 -6.25 10.91 -34.67
N GLN A 569 -5.38 11.38 -33.77
CA GLN A 569 -5.46 12.75 -33.24
C GLN A 569 -5.29 13.80 -34.35
N LEU A 570 -4.41 13.53 -35.31
CA LEU A 570 -4.22 14.40 -36.48
C LEU A 570 -5.46 14.43 -37.39
N ALA A 571 -6.09 13.28 -37.63
CA ALA A 571 -7.32 13.21 -38.41
C ALA A 571 -8.46 13.97 -37.70
N GLN A 572 -8.60 13.77 -36.39
CA GLN A 572 -9.57 14.49 -35.57
C GLN A 572 -9.33 16.01 -35.58
N PHE A 573 -8.08 16.45 -35.46
CA PHE A 573 -7.73 17.88 -35.53
C PHE A 573 -8.08 18.50 -36.90
N LYS A 574 -7.97 17.72 -37.98
CA LYS A 574 -8.32 18.14 -39.34
C LYS A 574 -9.80 18.00 -39.67
N ASP A 575 -10.60 17.44 -38.75
CA ASP A 575 -12.01 17.07 -39.01
C ASP A 575 -12.16 16.14 -40.23
N GLU A 576 -11.22 15.21 -40.39
CA GLU A 576 -11.18 14.24 -41.47
C GLU A 576 -11.30 12.81 -40.93
N LYS A 577 -11.76 11.87 -41.78
CA LYS A 577 -11.67 10.44 -41.47
C LYS A 577 -10.20 10.01 -41.36
N PHE A 578 -9.91 9.16 -40.40
CA PHE A 578 -8.60 8.54 -40.24
C PHE A 578 -8.27 7.65 -41.45
N ARG A 579 -7.13 7.92 -42.09
CA ARG A 579 -6.71 7.43 -43.42
C ARG A 579 -5.22 7.13 -43.46
N TYR A 580 -4.76 6.40 -44.48
CA TYR A 580 -3.34 6.12 -44.71
C TYR A 580 -2.50 7.40 -44.81
N SER A 581 -3.03 8.46 -45.43
CA SER A 581 -2.33 9.75 -45.54
C SER A 581 -1.88 10.32 -44.19
N HIS A 582 -2.70 10.15 -43.15
CA HIS A 582 -2.39 10.55 -41.77
C HIS A 582 -1.27 9.69 -41.17
N LEU A 583 -1.34 8.36 -41.33
CA LEU A 583 -0.31 7.43 -40.89
C LEU A 583 1.03 7.72 -41.56
N HIS A 584 1.01 7.87 -42.89
CA HIS A 584 2.19 8.18 -43.68
C HIS A 584 2.82 9.53 -43.26
N GLN A 585 2.00 10.55 -42.98
CA GLN A 585 2.49 11.83 -42.46
C GLN A 585 3.21 11.65 -41.12
N VAL A 586 2.63 10.92 -40.17
CA VAL A 586 3.21 10.68 -38.85
C VAL A 586 4.50 9.86 -38.94
N ILE A 587 4.48 8.75 -39.67
CA ILE A 587 5.65 7.88 -39.88
C ILE A 587 6.80 8.68 -40.51
N ARG A 588 6.52 9.51 -41.51
CA ARG A 588 7.53 10.35 -42.16
C ARG A 588 8.14 11.39 -41.21
N VAL A 589 7.34 12.00 -40.35
CA VAL A 589 7.81 13.02 -39.39
C VAL A 589 8.60 12.38 -38.27
N SER A 590 8.06 11.36 -37.62
CA SER A 590 8.72 10.62 -36.52
C SER A 590 9.97 9.89 -37.00
N GLY A 591 9.96 9.37 -38.23
CA GLY A 591 11.10 8.69 -38.83
C GLY A 591 12.33 9.57 -39.06
N LYS A 592 12.19 10.91 -39.09
CA LYS A 592 13.35 11.82 -39.19
C LYS A 592 14.29 11.70 -37.99
N PHE A 593 13.73 11.52 -36.79
CA PHE A 593 14.51 11.35 -35.57
C PHE A 593 15.16 9.96 -35.50
N GLY A 594 14.44 8.90 -35.87
CA GLY A 594 15.01 7.55 -35.96
C GLY A 594 16.16 7.46 -36.96
N LYS A 595 16.04 8.13 -38.12
CA LYS A 595 17.12 8.23 -39.11
C LYS A 595 18.34 8.96 -38.55
N TYR A 596 18.14 10.08 -37.87
CA TYR A 596 19.21 10.81 -37.18
C TYR A 596 19.97 9.95 -36.16
N LEU A 597 19.27 9.16 -35.34
CA LEU A 597 19.90 8.24 -34.38
C LEU A 597 20.66 7.09 -35.06
N LYS A 598 20.15 6.55 -36.17
CA LYS A 598 20.79 5.47 -36.94
C LYS A 598 22.06 5.96 -37.64
N ASP A 599 22.04 7.19 -38.15
CA ASP A 599 23.20 7.86 -38.74
C ASP A 599 24.29 8.15 -37.67
N LEU A 600 23.89 8.45 -36.42
CA LEU A 600 24.80 8.60 -35.27
C LEU A 600 25.43 7.28 -34.77
N ARG A 601 24.84 6.14 -35.12
CA ARG A 601 25.22 4.79 -34.67
C ARG A 601 25.83 3.93 -35.79
N ASP A 602 26.28 4.54 -36.89
CA ASP A 602 26.86 3.88 -38.07
C ASP A 602 25.97 2.74 -38.64
N GLY A 603 24.65 2.86 -38.55
CA GLY A 603 23.72 1.85 -39.06
C GLY A 603 23.58 0.58 -38.23
N LEU A 604 24.22 0.48 -37.06
CA LEU A 604 24.09 -0.64 -36.13
C LEU A 604 22.72 -0.60 -35.41
N THR A 605 22.08 -1.77 -35.26
CA THR A 605 20.88 -1.92 -34.43
C THR A 605 21.25 -1.93 -32.95
N GLU A 606 20.31 -1.68 -32.04
CA GLU A 606 20.58 -1.77 -30.61
C GLU A 606 21.07 -3.16 -30.18
N ASP A 607 20.56 -4.21 -30.82
CA ASP A 607 21.00 -5.58 -30.59
C ASP A 607 22.46 -5.79 -31.05
N HIS A 608 22.86 -5.23 -32.20
CA HIS A 608 24.25 -5.28 -32.66
C HIS A 608 25.20 -4.53 -31.73
N ILE A 609 24.80 -3.34 -31.26
CA ILE A 609 25.62 -2.51 -30.35
C ILE A 609 25.79 -3.21 -29.00
N LYS A 610 24.72 -3.79 -28.45
CA LYS A 610 24.77 -4.51 -27.17
C LYS A 610 25.53 -5.83 -27.27
N HIS A 611 25.41 -6.56 -28.39
CA HIS A 611 26.19 -7.77 -28.64
C HIS A 611 27.69 -7.47 -28.76
N ASP A 612 28.08 -6.35 -29.38
CA ASP A 612 29.50 -5.96 -29.51
C ASP A 612 30.13 -5.49 -28.18
N LEU A 613 29.32 -4.96 -27.25
CA LEU A 613 29.75 -4.60 -25.89
C LEU A 613 29.92 -5.82 -24.98
N GLY A 614 29.32 -6.98 -25.31
CA GLY A 614 29.36 -8.21 -24.51
C GLY A 614 30.52 -9.18 -24.83
N VAL A 615 31.27 -8.98 -25.93
CA VAL A 615 32.30 -9.96 -26.37
C VAL A 615 33.61 -9.27 -26.78
N ARG A 616 34.32 -8.65 -25.84
CA ARG A 616 35.78 -8.40 -25.97
C ARG A 616 36.55 -8.53 -24.64
N HIS A 617 36.28 -9.58 -23.87
CA HIS A 617 37.25 -10.08 -22.88
C HIS A 617 37.46 -11.59 -22.99
N SER A 618 37.95 -12.05 -24.14
CA SER A 618 38.68 -13.32 -24.22
C SER A 618 39.83 -13.21 -25.24
N TYR A 619 41.05 -13.36 -24.72
CA TYR A 619 42.31 -13.70 -25.39
C TYR A 619 42.64 -13.00 -26.74
N ARG A 620 43.34 -11.85 -26.65
CA ARG A 620 44.40 -11.53 -27.62
C ARG A 620 45.54 -12.54 -27.44
N LEU A 621 45.44 -13.69 -28.09
CA LEU A 621 46.63 -14.48 -28.42
C LEU A 621 47.42 -13.69 -29.47
N ARG A 622 48.66 -13.35 -29.08
CA ARG A 622 49.70 -12.76 -29.92
C ARG A 622 49.72 -13.45 -31.29
N ARG A 623 49.36 -12.74 -32.36
CA ARG A 623 50.05 -12.93 -33.64
C ARG A 623 51.31 -12.08 -33.58
N SER A 624 52.40 -12.73 -33.18
CA SER A 624 53.74 -12.25 -33.48
C SER A 624 53.89 -12.20 -35.00
N ASN A 625 54.22 -11.02 -35.52
CA ASN A 625 54.94 -10.92 -36.78
C ASN A 625 56.29 -11.65 -36.59
N SER A 626 56.56 -12.64 -37.43
CA SER A 626 57.92 -12.97 -37.84
C SER A 626 57.93 -13.09 -39.34
N MET A 627 58.70 -12.19 -39.96
CA MET A 627 59.12 -12.21 -41.35
C MET A 627 59.68 -13.57 -41.76
N SER A 628 59.27 -14.06 -42.93
CA SER A 628 60.15 -14.50 -44.01
C SER A 628 59.33 -14.62 -45.29
#